data_AF-A0A961E727-F1
#
_entry.id   AF-A0A961E727-F1
#
_cell.length_a   1.000
_cell.length_b   1.000
_cell.length_c   1.000
_cell.angle_alpha   90.00
_cell.angle_beta   90.00
_cell.angle_gamma   90.00
#
_symmetry.space_group_name_H-M   'P 1'
#
loop_
_entity.id
_entity.type
_entity.pdbx_description
1 polymer ?
#
loop_
_entity_poly.entity_id
_entity_poly.type
_entity_poly.pdbx_seq_one_letter_code
_entity_poly.pdbx_strand_id
1 'polypeptide(L)'
;MTTHLPHRHESHGNHPMSFVAFALILTGFATAGLWLVHMAGGSGGHAALYGIAAAIAFGGAATIFVTLTRRIHHSPLLPDNTDAETDRYLHEYRD
;
A
#
# COMPACT_ATOMS: atom_id res chain seq x y z
N MET A 1 -22.71 28.64 -25.69
CA MET A 1 -22.29 27.24 -25.90
C MET A 1 -21.35 26.91 -24.76
N THR A 2 -21.85 26.21 -23.74
CA THR A 2 -21.06 25.73 -22.61
C THR A 2 -20.39 24.42 -23.02
N THR A 3 -19.09 24.47 -23.27
CA THR A 3 -18.29 23.30 -23.59
C THR A 3 -18.18 22.45 -22.33
N HIS A 4 -18.93 21.36 -22.25
CA HIS A 4 -18.70 20.34 -21.22
C HIS A 4 -17.32 19.71 -21.49
N LEU A 5 -16.30 20.16 -20.74
CA LEU A 5 -15.04 19.44 -20.67
C LEU A 5 -15.33 18.10 -19.98
N PRO A 6 -15.12 16.96 -20.65
CA PRO A 6 -15.27 15.67 -19.98
C PRO A 6 -14.25 15.62 -18.85
N HIS A 7 -14.71 15.60 -17.60
CA HIS A 7 -13.85 15.35 -16.45
C HIS A 7 -13.07 14.07 -16.71
N ARG A 8 -11.76 14.21 -16.95
CA ARG A 8 -10.87 13.08 -17.15
C ARG A 8 -10.90 12.30 -15.84
N HIS A 9 -11.50 11.12 -15.87
CA HIS A 9 -11.50 10.22 -14.73
C HIS A 9 -10.04 9.80 -14.50
N GLU A 10 -9.33 10.50 -13.62
CA GLU A 10 -8.04 10.03 -13.15
C GLU A 10 -8.33 8.72 -12.41
N SER A 11 -7.76 7.62 -12.93
CA SER A 11 -7.92 6.30 -12.34
C SER A 11 -7.22 6.31 -10.97
N HIS A 12 -7.97 6.66 -9.94
CA HIS A 12 -7.48 6.79 -8.58
C HIS A 12 -6.94 5.43 -8.08
N GLY A 13 -5.64 5.42 -7.77
CA GLY A 13 -5.10 4.84 -6.54
C GLY A 13 -5.09 3.32 -6.34
N ASN A 14 -5.66 2.50 -7.22
CA ASN A 14 -5.58 1.05 -7.06
C ASN A 14 -4.24 0.53 -7.59
N HIS A 15 -3.14 0.88 -6.90
CA HIS A 15 -1.82 0.37 -7.26
C HIS A 15 -1.83 -1.14 -7.00
N PRO A 16 -1.61 -2.01 -8.01
CA PRO A 16 -1.62 -3.46 -7.83
C PRO A 16 -0.66 -3.92 -6.71
N MET A 17 0.37 -3.11 -6.44
CA MET A 17 1.29 -3.28 -5.33
C MET A 17 0.65 -3.17 -3.95
N SER A 18 -0.39 -2.35 -3.76
CA SER A 18 -1.14 -2.27 -2.49
C SER A 18 -1.87 -3.57 -2.19
N PHE A 19 -2.44 -4.21 -3.21
CA PHE A 19 -3.06 -5.52 -3.07
C PHE A 19 -2.02 -6.61 -2.75
N VAL A 20 -0.86 -6.58 -3.43
CA VAL A 20 0.26 -7.48 -3.11
C VAL A 20 0.73 -7.29 -1.67
N ALA A 21 0.88 -6.05 -1.20
CA ALA A 21 1.27 -5.75 0.17
C ALA A 21 0.23 -6.27 1.18
N PHE A 22 -1.06 -6.14 0.87
CA PHE A 22 -2.13 -6.71 1.69
C PHE A 22 -2.07 -8.25 1.75
N ALA A 23 -1.89 -8.92 0.62
CA ALA A 23 -1.74 -10.38 0.58
C ALA A 23 -0.50 -10.85 1.36
N LEU A 24 0.60 -10.10 1.28
CA LEU A 24 1.81 -10.36 2.08
C LEU A 24 1.55 -10.20 3.57
N ILE A 25 0.78 -9.20 4.01
CA ILE A 25 0.39 -9.03 5.42
C ILE A 25 -0.40 -10.25 5.91
N LEU A 26 -1.42 -10.68 5.15
CA LEU A 26 -2.23 -11.86 5.53
C LEU A 26 -1.37 -13.12 5.63
N THR A 27 -0.49 -13.33 4.65
CA THR A 27 0.46 -14.45 4.64
C THR A 27 1.45 -14.37 5.79
N GLY A 28 1.92 -13.15 6.12
CA GLY A 28 2.80 -12.89 7.25
C GLY A 28 2.17 -13.29 8.57
N PHE A 29 0.90 -12.92 8.81
CA PHE A 29 0.20 -13.33 10.03
C PHE A 29 -0.05 -14.84 10.09
N ALA A 30 -0.44 -15.47 8.98
CA ALA A 30 -0.62 -16.93 8.94
C ALA A 30 0.68 -17.67 9.26
N THR A 31 1.79 -17.27 8.63
CA THR A 31 3.11 -17.88 8.86
C THR A 31 3.67 -17.56 10.25
N ALA A 32 3.42 -16.37 10.80
CA ALA A 32 3.78 -16.04 12.18
C ALA A 32 3.02 -16.90 13.20
N GLY A 33 1.73 -17.17 12.97
CA GLY A 33 0.96 -18.09 13.81
C GLY A 33 1.57 -19.50 13.81
N LEU A 34 1.88 -20.04 12.62
CA LEU A 34 2.53 -21.35 12.49
C LEU A 34 3.92 -21.36 13.16
N TRP A 35 4.68 -20.28 13.04
CA TRP A 35 5.96 -20.14 13.71
C TRP A 35 5.83 -20.28 15.23
N LEU A 36 4.88 -19.58 15.85
CA LEU A 36 4.62 -19.68 17.29
C LEU A 36 4.20 -21.09 17.72
N VAL A 37 3.31 -21.73 16.96
CA VAL A 37 2.87 -23.12 17.21
C VAL A 37 4.05 -24.09 17.15
N HIS A 38 4.89 -23.99 16.13
CA HIS A 38 6.05 -24.87 15.96
C HIS A 38 7.17 -24.59 16.98
N MET A 39 7.33 -23.34 17.43
CA MET A 39 8.21 -23.02 18.56
C MET A 39 7.70 -23.69 19.86
N ALA A 40 6.40 -23.57 20.14
CA ALA A 40 5.80 -24.18 21.32
C ALA A 40 5.84 -25.72 21.27
N GLY A 41 5.71 -26.31 20.08
CA GLY A 41 5.77 -27.76 19.86
C GLY A 41 7.18 -28.35 19.81
N GLY A 42 8.24 -27.54 19.93
CA GLY A 42 9.63 -28.01 19.93
C GLY A 42 10.19 -28.42 18.56
N SER A 43 9.47 -28.17 17.46
CA SER A 43 9.93 -28.51 16.11
C SER A 43 10.78 -27.38 15.51
N GLY A 44 12.07 -27.33 15.89
CA GLY A 44 12.97 -26.23 15.53
C GLY A 44 13.11 -25.96 14.02
N GLY A 45 13.15 -27.02 13.19
CA GLY A 45 13.24 -26.86 11.73
C GLY A 45 12.02 -26.16 11.11
N HIS A 46 10.81 -26.60 11.48
CA HIS A 46 9.57 -25.95 11.01
C HIS A 46 9.42 -24.54 11.59
N ALA A 47 9.81 -24.34 12.85
CA ALA A 47 9.81 -23.01 13.46
C ALA A 47 10.72 -22.06 12.67
N ALA A 48 11.95 -22.45 12.33
CA ALA A 48 12.85 -21.63 11.54
C ALA A 48 12.25 -21.31 10.15
N LEU A 49 11.67 -22.30 9.46
CA LEU A 49 11.05 -22.11 8.15
C LEU A 49 9.92 -21.06 8.19
N TYR A 50 8.95 -21.23 9.09
CA TYR A 50 7.82 -20.32 9.18
C TYR A 50 8.20 -18.94 9.73
N GLY A 51 9.19 -18.87 10.62
CA GLY A 51 9.73 -17.60 11.11
C GLY A 51 10.41 -16.79 9.98
N ILE A 52 11.22 -17.44 9.15
CA ILE A 52 11.85 -16.79 7.98
C ILE A 52 10.78 -16.36 6.97
N ALA A 53 9.79 -17.21 6.69
CA ALA A 53 8.69 -16.89 5.79
C ALA A 53 7.90 -15.66 6.28
N ALA A 54 7.59 -15.58 7.58
CA ALA A 54 6.92 -14.43 8.18
C ALA A 54 7.77 -13.15 8.06
N ALA A 55 9.07 -13.24 8.34
CA ALA A 55 9.99 -12.11 8.21
C ALA A 55 10.06 -11.57 6.78
N ILE A 56 10.16 -12.45 5.78
CA ILE A 56 10.17 -12.05 4.36
C ILE A 56 8.82 -11.41 3.98
N ALA A 57 7.70 -12.00 4.39
CA ALA A 57 6.38 -11.48 4.07
C ALA A 57 6.14 -10.08 4.65
N PHE A 58 6.41 -9.89 5.95
CA PHE A 58 6.27 -8.58 6.59
C PHE A 58 7.29 -7.56 6.07
N GLY A 59 8.55 -7.96 5.88
CA GLY A 59 9.59 -7.09 5.34
C GLY A 59 9.27 -6.64 3.91
N GLY A 60 8.74 -7.54 3.07
CA GLY A 60 8.27 -7.22 1.73
C GLY A 60 7.10 -6.25 1.75
N ALA A 61 6.06 -6.52 2.56
CA ALA A 61 4.91 -5.63 2.69
C ALA A 61 5.32 -4.23 3.17
N ALA A 62 6.16 -4.15 4.21
CA ALA A 62 6.66 -2.89 4.75
C ALA A 62 7.44 -2.09 3.68
N THR A 63 8.30 -2.77 2.91
CA THR A 63 9.06 -2.14 1.82
C THR A 63 8.15 -1.56 0.76
N ILE A 64 7.09 -2.30 0.37
CA ILE A 64 6.11 -1.83 -0.61
C ILE A 64 5.38 -0.61 -0.07
N PHE A 65 4.85 -0.65 1.15
CA PHE A 65 4.14 0.49 1.72
C PHE A 65 5.03 1.72 1.87
N VAL A 66 6.25 1.57 2.38
CA VAL A 66 7.21 2.70 2.49
C VAL A 66 7.51 3.29 1.11
N THR A 67 7.71 2.45 0.10
CA THR A 67 7.97 2.92 -1.26
C THR A 67 6.75 3.63 -1.84
N LEU A 68 5.55 3.10 -1.62
CA LEU A 68 4.30 3.67 -2.08
C LEU A 68 4.03 5.03 -1.44
N THR A 69 4.15 5.12 -0.11
CA THR A 69 3.99 6.36 0.64
C THR A 69 4.99 7.44 0.21
N ARG A 70 6.22 7.05 -0.15
CA ARG A 70 7.24 8.01 -0.61
C ARG A 70 7.10 8.44 -2.05
N ARG A 71 6.45 7.64 -2.91
CA ARG A 71 6.37 7.90 -4.37
C ARG A 71 5.01 8.36 -4.84
N ILE A 72 3.94 8.02 -4.14
CA ILE A 72 2.60 8.48 -4.45
C ILE A 72 2.33 9.72 -3.61
N HIS A 73 2.58 10.89 -4.20
CA HIS A 73 2.23 12.18 -3.59
C HIS A 73 0.71 12.43 -3.61
N HIS A 74 -0.02 11.77 -4.50
CA HIS A 74 -1.47 11.92 -4.60
C HIS A 74 -2.20 10.98 -3.64
N SER A 75 -2.44 11.48 -2.43
CA SER A 75 -3.35 10.82 -1.49
C SER A 75 -4.80 11.22 -1.84
N PRO A 76 -5.70 10.26 -2.12
CA PRO A 76 -7.13 10.57 -2.29
C PRO A 76 -7.81 11.09 -1.00
N LEU A 77 -7.12 11.01 0.14
CA LEU A 77 -7.57 11.57 1.43
C LEU A 77 -6.83 12.86 1.82
N LEU A 78 -5.73 13.18 1.14
CA LEU A 78 -4.93 14.36 1.39
C LEU A 78 -4.68 15.04 0.04
N PRO A 79 -5.55 15.98 -0.39
CA PRO A 79 -5.23 16.78 -1.56
C PRO A 79 -3.85 17.40 -1.37
N ASP A 80 -2.99 17.29 -2.38
CA ASP A 80 -1.67 17.90 -2.37
C ASP A 80 -1.88 19.42 -2.18
N ASN A 81 -1.67 19.92 -0.97
CA ASN A 81 -1.66 21.36 -0.66
C ASN A 81 -0.34 21.97 -1.16
N THR A 82 -0.08 21.83 -2.44
CA THR A 82 0.99 22.56 -3.11
C THR A 82 0.37 23.78 -3.76
N ASP A 83 1.12 24.88 -3.82
CA ASP A 83 0.65 26.11 -4.47
C ASP A 83 0.27 25.85 -5.94
N ALA A 84 1.00 24.96 -6.62
CA ALA A 84 0.73 24.56 -8.00
C ALA A 84 -0.60 23.80 -8.17
N GLU A 85 -0.91 22.87 -7.26
CA GLU A 85 -2.17 22.11 -7.31
C GLU A 85 -3.37 22.99 -6.92
N THR A 86 -3.16 23.92 -5.98
CA THR A 86 -4.16 24.90 -5.59
C THR A 86 -4.48 25.86 -6.73
N ASP A 87 -3.47 26.36 -7.44
CA ASP A 87 -3.64 27.25 -8.59
C ASP A 87 -4.36 26.52 -9.75
N ARG A 88 -4.01 25.24 -9.99
CA ARG A 88 -4.74 24.37 -10.94
C ARG A 88 -6.21 24.20 -10.56
N TYR A 89 -6.50 23.86 -9.30
CA TYR A 89 -7.88 23.70 -8.81
C TYR A 89 -8.68 24.99 -8.93
N LEU A 90 -8.08 26.14 -8.57
CA LEU A 90 -8.75 27.43 -8.66
C LEU A 90 -9.03 27.82 -10.11
N HIS A 91 -8.08 27.61 -11.02
CA HIS A 91 -8.31 27.87 -12.45
C HIS A 91 -9.42 26.98 -13.04
N GLU A 92 -9.54 25.71 -12.63
CA GLU A 92 -10.53 24.80 -13.23
C GLU A 92 -11.96 24.97 -12.68
N TYR A 93 -12.11 25.46 -11.45
CA TYR A 93 -13.42 25.55 -10.79
C TYR A 93 -13.86 26.97 -10.39
N ARG A 94 -12.97 27.97 -10.40
CA ARG A 94 -13.29 29.36 -10.02
C ARG A 94 -13.46 30.30 -11.21
N ASP A 95 -12.73 30.08 -12.29
CA ASP A 95 -12.78 30.88 -13.53
C ASP A 95 -13.71 30.23 -14.58
#